data_AF-A0A0V0XMI9-F1
#
_entry.id   AF-A0A0V0XMI9-F1
#
_cell.length_a   1.000
_cell.length_b   1.000
_cell.length_c   1.000
_cell.angle_alpha   90.00
_cell.angle_beta   90.00
_cell.angle_gamma   90.00
#
_symmetry.space_group_name_H-M   'P 1'
#
loop_
_entity.id
_entity.type
_entity.pdbx_description
1 polymer ?
#
loop_
_entity_poly.entity_id
_entity_poly.type
_entity_poly.pdbx_seq_one_letter_code
_entity_poly.pdbx_strand_id
1 'polypeptide(L)'
;MDFDTIFRETRSGRSVRQIIVLPDADVSEPDTVSEDELDHTFQQSNSSSDDEVIEEDDASTDARRKSYTWRRRPFNPKTEPFTEADEEIPSVLRPIEYFRMYFTAQLLSHIAFETNRKATQSLYSNLATTAAEIEVLIGMLITMGICEMPRYRMYWANQTRMDTIANCMSRNRFETLLRFLHFNDNDKVVMDRNHPDYDRFYKIRPLIESIRKTCLEETPGELQSVDEHIIPYKGRCKM
;
A
#
# COMPACT_ATOMS: atom_id res chain seq x y z
N MET A 1 -12.97 -11.29 -12.07
CA MET A 1 -11.82 -11.77 -12.86
C MET A 1 -12.31 -12.17 -14.24
N ASP A 2 -12.36 -11.19 -15.14
CA ASP A 2 -12.61 -11.46 -16.56
C ASP A 2 -11.29 -11.82 -17.25
N PHE A 3 -11.29 -12.91 -18.01
CA PHE A 3 -10.13 -13.37 -18.76
C PHE A 3 -10.52 -13.63 -20.21
N ASP A 4 -9.68 -13.17 -21.14
CA ASP A 4 -9.83 -13.45 -22.55
C ASP A 4 -8.86 -14.57 -22.96
N THR A 5 -9.34 -15.46 -23.83
CA THR A 5 -8.51 -16.48 -24.47
C THR A 5 -8.17 -16.05 -25.88
N ILE A 6 -6.87 -15.86 -26.17
CA ILE A 6 -6.39 -15.66 -27.53
C ILE A 6 -5.44 -16.80 -27.94
N PHE A 7 -5.39 -17.09 -29.23
CA PHE A 7 -4.49 -18.08 -29.81
C PHE A 7 -3.38 -17.35 -30.58
N ARG A 8 -2.12 -17.72 -30.31
CA ARG A 8 -0.97 -17.19 -31.04
C ARG A 8 -0.15 -18.33 -31.62
N GLU A 9 0.26 -18.17 -32.89
CA GLU A 9 1.24 -19.07 -33.51
C GLU A 9 2.67 -18.71 -33.09
N THR A 10 3.41 -19.72 -32.65
CA THR A 10 4.85 -19.60 -32.40
C THR A 10 5.62 -19.57 -33.73
N ARG A 11 6.89 -19.13 -33.69
CA ARG A 11 7.79 -19.18 -34.85
C ARG A 11 8.00 -20.58 -35.44
N SER A 12 7.62 -21.63 -34.70
CA SER A 12 7.63 -23.02 -35.17
C SER A 12 6.29 -23.48 -35.75
N GLY A 13 5.33 -22.58 -35.97
CA GLY A 13 3.99 -22.90 -36.52
C GLY A 13 3.05 -23.60 -35.54
N ARG A 14 3.33 -23.58 -34.22
CA ARG A 14 2.46 -24.22 -33.22
C ARG A 14 1.51 -23.19 -32.64
N SER A 15 0.20 -23.44 -32.74
CA SER A 15 -0.81 -22.61 -32.08
C SER A 15 -0.79 -22.87 -30.58
N VAL A 16 -0.59 -21.82 -29.79
CA VAL A 16 -0.54 -21.86 -28.33
C VAL A 16 -1.67 -20.99 -27.77
N ARG A 17 -2.41 -21.56 -26.82
CA ARG A 17 -3.48 -20.87 -26.08
C ARG A 17 -2.83 -19.95 -25.04
N GLN A 18 -3.09 -18.65 -25.13
CA GLN A 18 -2.65 -17.66 -24.17
C GLN A 18 -3.87 -17.09 -23.46
N ILE A 19 -3.87 -17.17 -22.13
CA ILE A 19 -4.88 -16.54 -21.28
C ILE A 19 -4.35 -15.15 -20.93
N ILE A 20 -5.11 -14.11 -21.26
CA ILE A 20 -4.82 -12.75 -20.83
C ILE A 20 -5.79 -12.43 -19.72
N VAL A 21 -5.24 -12.17 -18.54
CA VAL A 21 -5.98 -11.62 -17.41
C VAL A 21 -6.11 -10.13 -17.66
N LEU A 22 -7.34 -9.65 -17.84
CA LEU A 22 -7.59 -8.22 -17.99
C LEU A 22 -7.38 -7.57 -16.60
N PRO A 23 -6.61 -6.48 -16.49
CA PRO A 23 -6.52 -5.77 -15.22
C PRO A 23 -7.91 -5.24 -14.87
N ASP A 24 -8.34 -5.47 -13.63
CA ASP A 24 -9.58 -4.91 -13.10
C ASP A 24 -9.56 -3.38 -13.27
N ALA A 25 -10.72 -2.82 -13.59
CA ALA A 25 -10.87 -1.40 -13.91
C ALA A 25 -10.23 -0.52 -12.83
N ASP A 26 -9.26 0.30 -13.27
CA ASP A 26 -8.50 1.28 -12.50
C ASP A 26 -9.40 2.09 -11.56
N VAL A 27 -9.32 1.84 -10.25
CA VAL A 27 -9.85 2.74 -9.22
C VAL A 27 -8.67 3.45 -8.58
N SER A 28 -8.15 4.42 -9.31
CA SER A 28 -7.28 5.45 -8.74
C SER A 28 -8.09 6.33 -7.77
N GLU A 29 -7.40 6.76 -6.69
CA GLU A 29 -7.54 8.01 -5.92
C GLU A 29 -8.04 7.96 -4.46
N PRO A 30 -7.44 8.81 -3.58
CA PRO A 30 -7.62 10.27 -3.65
C PRO A 30 -6.44 11.04 -4.26
N ASP A 31 -6.76 12.06 -5.07
CA ASP A 31 -5.92 13.23 -5.31
C ASP A 31 -5.47 13.85 -3.96
N THR A 32 -4.28 13.46 -3.53
CA THR A 32 -3.54 14.24 -2.54
C THR A 32 -2.83 15.34 -3.29
N VAL A 33 -3.35 16.57 -3.14
CA VAL A 33 -2.64 17.80 -3.50
C VAL A 33 -1.19 17.67 -3.04
N SER A 34 -0.24 17.75 -3.97
CA SER A 34 1.18 17.70 -3.67
C SER A 34 1.57 18.82 -2.71
N GLU A 35 2.55 18.57 -1.84
CA GLU A 35 3.04 19.54 -0.83
C GLU A 35 3.50 20.87 -1.46
N ASP A 36 3.77 20.90 -2.78
CA ASP A 36 4.23 22.08 -3.52
C ASP A 36 3.12 23.13 -3.82
N GLU A 37 1.82 22.82 -3.67
CA GLU A 37 0.74 23.80 -3.96
C GLU A 37 0.27 24.61 -2.73
N LEU A 38 0.88 24.42 -1.55
CA LEU A 38 0.40 25.01 -0.31
C LEU A 38 0.91 26.44 -0.02
N ASP A 39 1.84 26.99 -0.82
CA ASP A 39 2.51 28.27 -0.51
C ASP A 39 1.89 29.51 -1.21
N HIS A 40 0.89 29.34 -2.08
CA HIS A 40 0.37 30.46 -2.89
C HIS A 40 -1.05 30.93 -2.58
N THR A 41 -1.76 30.33 -1.62
CA THR A 41 -3.20 30.64 -1.41
C THR A 41 -3.48 31.86 -0.54
N PHE A 42 -2.47 32.69 -0.22
CA PHE A 42 -2.68 33.95 0.49
C PHE A 42 -1.98 35.13 -0.20
N GLN A 43 -2.49 35.55 -1.38
CA GLN A 43 -2.75 36.97 -1.70
C GLN A 43 -3.27 37.17 -3.14
N GLN A 44 -4.32 37.99 -3.22
CA GLN A 44 -4.77 38.80 -4.36
C GLN A 44 -5.51 38.16 -5.54
N SER A 45 -6.78 38.58 -5.63
CA SER A 45 -7.54 38.79 -6.85
C SER A 45 -6.88 39.81 -7.78
N ASN A 46 -6.60 39.42 -9.03
CA ASN A 46 -6.86 40.21 -10.24
C ASN A 46 -6.66 39.39 -11.51
N SER A 47 -7.42 39.72 -12.55
CA SER A 47 -7.49 39.01 -13.83
C SER A 47 -6.20 39.14 -14.66
N SER A 48 -5.78 38.07 -15.34
CA SER A 48 -5.16 38.18 -16.67
C SER A 48 -5.11 36.81 -17.35
N SER A 49 -5.49 36.81 -18.63
CA SER A 49 -5.19 35.78 -19.61
C SER A 49 -3.68 35.75 -19.87
N ASP A 50 -3.09 34.56 -20.03
CA ASP A 50 -2.36 34.16 -21.25
C ASP A 50 -1.49 32.90 -21.04
N ASP A 51 -1.36 32.17 -22.14
CA ASP A 51 -0.73 30.88 -22.38
C ASP A 51 0.57 30.58 -21.60
N GLU A 52 0.59 29.45 -20.89
CA GLU A 52 1.84 28.80 -20.48
C GLU A 52 2.15 27.60 -21.39
N VAL A 53 3.29 27.75 -22.05
CA VAL A 53 3.94 26.79 -22.93
C VAL A 53 4.38 25.59 -22.09
N ILE A 54 3.92 24.40 -22.45
CA ILE A 54 4.40 23.14 -21.85
C ILE A 54 5.84 22.94 -22.31
N GLU A 55 6.81 23.24 -21.44
CA GLU A 55 8.17 22.73 -21.61
C GLU A 55 8.12 21.20 -21.44
N GLU A 56 8.27 20.49 -22.55
CA GLU A 56 8.61 19.07 -22.56
C GLU A 56 10.00 18.94 -21.90
N ASP A 57 10.02 18.67 -20.59
CA ASP A 57 11.23 18.26 -19.88
C ASP A 57 11.64 16.88 -20.41
N ASP A 58 12.44 16.93 -21.48
CA ASP A 58 13.10 15.79 -22.11
C ASP A 58 14.13 15.22 -21.14
N ALA A 59 13.65 14.44 -20.17
CA ALA A 59 14.46 13.58 -19.32
C ALA A 59 15.01 12.37 -20.10
N SER A 60 15.55 12.59 -21.30
CA SER A 60 16.26 11.61 -22.12
C SER A 60 17.67 12.08 -22.45
N THR A 61 18.49 12.36 -21.43
CA THR A 61 19.94 12.23 -21.60
C THR A 61 20.60 11.59 -20.37
N ASP A 62 21.05 10.35 -20.58
CA ASP A 62 22.18 9.71 -19.87
C ASP A 62 21.93 8.84 -18.62
N ALA A 63 20.72 8.33 -18.42
CA ALA A 63 20.56 7.12 -17.61
C ALA A 63 21.06 5.91 -18.40
N ARG A 64 22.35 5.55 -18.26
CA ARG A 64 22.90 4.27 -18.75
C ARG A 64 21.94 3.14 -18.37
N ARG A 65 21.15 2.65 -19.34
CA ARG A 65 20.30 1.48 -19.14
C ARG A 65 21.21 0.34 -18.73
N LYS A 66 21.15 -0.07 -17.46
CA LYS A 66 21.88 -1.24 -16.97
C LYS A 66 21.44 -2.41 -17.85
N SER A 67 22.38 -2.93 -18.62
CA SER A 67 22.14 -4.11 -19.45
C SER A 67 22.12 -5.32 -18.51
N TYR A 68 20.94 -5.84 -18.23
CA TYR A 68 20.78 -7.08 -17.48
C TYR A 68 20.87 -8.25 -18.45
N THR A 69 21.90 -9.08 -18.30
CA THR A 69 21.98 -10.35 -19.00
C THR A 69 21.45 -11.45 -18.09
N TRP A 70 20.25 -11.94 -18.37
CA TRP A 70 19.70 -13.10 -17.68
C TRP A 70 20.60 -14.32 -17.94
N ARG A 71 21.04 -14.96 -16.86
CA ARG A 71 21.82 -16.20 -16.94
C ARG A 71 21.11 -17.25 -16.12
N ARG A 72 20.84 -18.40 -16.74
CA ARG A 72 20.37 -19.58 -15.99
C ARG A 72 21.52 -20.03 -15.10
N ARG A 73 21.32 -19.98 -13.79
CA ARG A 73 22.22 -20.54 -12.78
C ARG A 73 21.52 -21.71 -12.09
N PRO A 74 22.24 -22.78 -11.70
CA PRO A 74 21.67 -23.80 -10.82
C PRO A 74 21.19 -23.15 -9.53
N PHE A 75 19.95 -23.41 -9.15
CA PHE A 75 19.43 -23.03 -7.84
C PHE A 75 19.84 -24.11 -6.84
N ASN A 76 20.76 -23.77 -5.94
CA ASN A 76 21.25 -24.66 -4.89
C ASN A 76 20.80 -24.09 -3.54
N PRO A 77 19.53 -24.30 -3.13
CA PRO A 77 19.06 -23.82 -1.84
C PRO A 77 19.82 -24.50 -0.70
N LYS A 78 20.03 -23.79 0.40
CA LYS A 78 20.40 -24.43 1.66
C LYS A 78 19.17 -25.18 2.14
N THR A 79 19.26 -26.51 2.24
CA THR A 79 18.21 -27.36 2.76
C THR A 79 18.61 -27.79 4.17
N GLU A 80 17.82 -27.42 5.16
CA GLU A 80 17.89 -28.03 6.49
C GLU A 80 16.87 -29.19 6.54
N PRO A 81 17.17 -30.29 7.25
CA PRO A 81 16.21 -31.37 7.45
C PRO A 81 14.96 -30.82 8.14
N PHE A 82 13.77 -31.09 7.57
CA PHE A 82 12.52 -30.81 8.27
C PHE A 82 12.46 -31.69 9.52
N THR A 83 12.25 -31.05 10.67
CA THR A 83 12.00 -31.76 11.93
C THR A 83 10.54 -31.49 12.28
N GLU A 84 9.70 -32.52 12.15
CA GLU A 84 8.33 -32.45 12.60
C GLU A 84 8.33 -32.23 14.11
N ALA A 85 7.78 -31.11 14.56
CA ALA A 85 7.58 -30.87 15.97
C ALA A 85 6.28 -31.58 16.38
N ASP A 86 6.34 -32.40 17.44
CA ASP A 86 5.14 -32.95 18.12
C ASP A 86 4.41 -31.81 18.88
N GLU A 87 4.05 -30.74 18.18
CA GLU A 87 3.31 -29.62 18.75
C GLU A 87 1.83 -29.98 18.83
N GLU A 88 1.28 -29.82 20.03
CA GLU A 88 -0.14 -30.00 20.28
C GLU A 88 -0.90 -28.93 19.47
N ILE A 89 -1.83 -29.38 18.60
CA ILE A 89 -2.60 -28.46 17.75
C ILE A 89 -3.34 -27.46 18.64
N PRO A 90 -3.04 -26.15 18.56
CA PRO A 90 -3.70 -25.16 19.39
C PRO A 90 -5.20 -25.13 19.11
N SER A 91 -5.98 -24.70 20.10
CA SER A 91 -7.40 -24.44 19.86
C SER A 91 -7.58 -23.34 18.81
N VAL A 92 -8.57 -23.53 17.94
CA VAL A 92 -8.90 -22.56 16.90
C VAL A 92 -9.34 -21.25 17.55
N LEU A 93 -8.65 -20.17 17.20
CA LEU A 93 -8.97 -18.83 17.68
C LEU A 93 -10.11 -18.21 16.86
N ARG A 94 -10.72 -17.16 17.39
CA ARG A 94 -11.67 -16.35 16.62
C ARG A 94 -10.91 -15.53 15.57
N PRO A 95 -11.52 -15.20 14.42
CA PRO A 95 -10.86 -14.42 13.37
C PRO A 95 -10.19 -13.11 13.85
N ILE A 96 -10.82 -12.41 14.79
CA ILE A 96 -10.29 -11.18 15.38
C ILE A 96 -9.01 -11.40 16.22
N GLU A 97 -8.86 -12.58 16.81
CA GLU A 97 -7.69 -12.93 17.62
C GLU A 97 -6.48 -13.16 16.71
N TYR A 98 -6.65 -13.83 15.57
CA TYR A 98 -5.62 -13.91 14.53
C TYR A 98 -5.22 -12.53 14.01
N PHE A 99 -6.19 -11.64 13.72
CA PHE A 99 -5.88 -10.28 13.29
C PHE A 99 -5.01 -9.52 14.31
N ARG A 100 -5.33 -9.64 15.60
CA ARG A 100 -4.61 -8.95 16.69
C ARG A 100 -3.21 -9.50 16.96
N MET A 101 -2.85 -10.67 16.44
CA MET A 101 -1.46 -11.16 16.45
C MET A 101 -0.56 -10.32 15.53
N TYR A 102 -1.11 -9.82 14.42
CA TYR A 102 -0.38 -8.98 13.45
C TYR A 102 -0.55 -7.50 13.76
N PHE A 103 -1.78 -7.06 14.04
CA PHE A 103 -2.12 -5.69 14.44
C PHE A 103 -2.22 -5.59 15.96
N THR A 104 -1.06 -5.66 16.61
CA THR A 104 -0.96 -5.55 18.07
C THR A 104 -1.41 -4.19 18.58
N ALA A 105 -1.80 -4.12 19.87
CA ALA A 105 -2.18 -2.86 20.52
C ALA A 105 -1.06 -1.81 20.44
N GLN A 106 0.20 -2.26 20.52
CA GLN A 106 1.38 -1.41 20.39
C GLN A 106 1.50 -0.85 18.97
N LEU A 107 1.34 -1.68 17.95
CA LEU A 107 1.38 -1.23 16.56
C LEU A 107 0.25 -0.23 16.26
N LEU A 108 -0.98 -0.52 16.69
CA LEU A 108 -2.12 0.38 16.51
C LEU A 108 -1.89 1.73 17.21
N SER A 109 -1.31 1.71 18.41
CA SER A 109 -0.94 2.94 19.14
C SER A 109 0.15 3.73 18.43
N HIS A 110 1.15 3.04 17.87
CA HIS A 110 2.21 3.65 17.06
C HIS A 110 1.63 4.33 15.81
N ILE A 111 0.75 3.66 15.07
CA ILE A 111 0.09 4.22 13.88
C ILE A 111 -0.73 5.45 14.25
N ALA A 112 -1.52 5.39 15.34
CA ALA A 112 -2.30 6.53 15.80
C ALA A 112 -1.41 7.73 16.17
N PHE A 113 -0.28 7.46 16.84
CA PHE A 113 0.69 8.50 17.20
C PHE A 113 1.32 9.16 15.98
N GLU A 114 1.84 8.40 15.02
CA GLU A 114 2.46 8.94 13.81
C GLU A 114 1.45 9.65 12.89
N THR A 115 0.21 9.15 12.84
CA THR A 115 -0.89 9.80 12.13
C THR A 115 -1.23 11.17 12.73
N ASN A 116 -1.29 11.29 14.06
CA ASN A 116 -1.47 12.58 14.74
C ASN A 116 -0.27 13.52 14.55
N ARG A 117 0.95 12.97 14.55
CA ARG A 117 2.16 13.73 14.29
C ARG A 117 2.13 14.36 12.90
N LYS A 118 1.83 13.59 11.85
CA LYS A 118 1.70 14.14 10.49
C LYS A 118 0.66 15.24 10.40
N ALA A 119 -0.50 15.04 11.03
CA ALA A 119 -1.55 16.06 11.04
C ALA A 119 -1.03 17.36 11.66
N THR A 120 -0.32 17.27 12.79
CA THR A 120 0.30 18.42 13.45
C THR A 120 1.36 19.11 12.57
N GLN A 121 2.25 18.33 11.94
CA GLN A 121 3.24 18.83 10.98
C GLN A 121 2.60 19.53 9.79
N SER A 122 1.38 19.12 9.41
CA SER A 122 0.59 19.70 8.32
C SER A 122 -0.33 20.83 8.80
N LEU A 123 -0.08 21.41 9.98
CA LEU A 123 -0.87 22.47 10.61
C LEU A 123 -2.34 22.11 10.85
N TYR A 124 -2.66 20.82 10.93
CA TYR A 124 -3.98 20.29 11.26
C TYR A 124 -4.00 19.84 12.73
N SER A 125 -4.38 20.76 13.62
CA SER A 125 -4.31 20.57 15.08
C SER A 125 -5.40 19.66 15.68
N ASN A 126 -6.47 19.38 14.94
CA ASN A 126 -7.69 18.77 15.49
C ASN A 126 -7.92 17.33 15.03
N LEU A 127 -6.87 16.57 14.66
CA LEU A 127 -7.07 15.17 14.26
C LEU A 127 -7.43 14.31 15.48
N ALA A 128 -6.57 14.30 16.51
CA ALA A 128 -6.76 13.57 17.76
C ALA A 128 -7.25 12.12 17.56
N THR A 129 -6.66 11.39 16.62
CA THR A 129 -7.00 9.98 16.36
C THR A 129 -6.50 9.07 17.48
N THR A 130 -7.17 7.93 17.67
CA THR A 130 -6.84 6.95 18.71
C THR A 130 -6.55 5.59 18.08
N ALA A 131 -5.88 4.70 18.84
CA ALA A 131 -5.64 3.32 18.39
C ALA A 131 -6.94 2.58 18.02
N ALA A 132 -8.02 2.80 18.78
CA ALA A 132 -9.33 2.22 18.49
C ALA A 132 -9.92 2.75 17.17
N GLU A 133 -9.74 4.04 16.88
CA GLU A 133 -10.19 4.63 15.62
C GLU A 133 -9.38 4.11 14.42
N ILE A 134 -8.08 3.87 14.59
CA ILE A 134 -7.24 3.21 13.59
C ILE A 134 -7.69 1.75 13.37
N GLU A 135 -8.02 0.99 14.43
CA GLU A 135 -8.55 -0.37 14.30
C GLU A 135 -9.87 -0.39 13.52
N VAL A 136 -10.76 0.58 13.77
CA VAL A 136 -12.01 0.76 12.99
C VAL A 136 -11.70 1.10 11.53
N LEU A 137 -10.78 2.02 11.25
CA LEU A 137 -10.37 2.37 9.89
C LEU A 137 -9.86 1.15 9.12
N ILE A 138 -9.00 0.33 9.74
CA ILE A 138 -8.49 -0.90 9.13
C ILE A 138 -9.62 -1.90 8.86
N GLY A 139 -10.53 -2.10 9.83
CA GLY A 139 -11.69 -2.97 9.65
C GLY A 139 -12.61 -2.52 8.51
N MET A 140 -12.80 -1.20 8.36
CA MET A 140 -13.52 -0.62 7.22
C MET A 140 -12.79 -0.92 5.90
N LEU A 141 -11.47 -0.71 5.82
CA LEU A 141 -10.68 -0.99 4.62
C LEU A 141 -10.71 -2.47 4.22
N ILE A 142 -10.62 -3.40 5.17
CA ILE A 142 -10.77 -4.84 4.93
C ILE A 142 -12.15 -5.13 4.35
N THR A 143 -13.21 -4.57 4.94
CA THR A 143 -14.59 -4.77 4.47
C THR A 143 -14.79 -4.19 3.08
N MET A 144 -14.21 -3.03 2.77
CA MET A 144 -14.25 -2.41 1.45
C MET A 144 -13.50 -3.22 0.39
N GLY A 145 -12.40 -3.90 0.74
CA GLY A 145 -11.72 -4.83 -0.17
C GLY A 145 -12.49 -6.12 -0.45
N ILE A 146 -13.47 -6.47 0.40
CA ILE A 146 -14.37 -7.60 0.14
C ILE A 146 -15.58 -7.15 -0.69
N CYS A 147 -16.15 -5.99 -0.34
CA CYS A 147 -17.31 -5.41 -1.01
C CYS A 147 -16.89 -4.11 -1.73
N GLU A 148 -16.14 -4.25 -2.81
CA GLU A 148 -15.54 -3.13 -3.53
C GLU A 148 -16.59 -2.24 -4.20
N MET A 149 -16.41 -0.93 -4.08
CA MET A 149 -17.17 0.10 -4.78
C MET A 149 -16.21 0.94 -5.62
N PRO A 150 -16.64 1.44 -6.79
CA PRO A 150 -15.78 2.26 -7.65
C PRO A 150 -15.22 3.51 -6.98
N ARG A 151 -15.85 4.01 -5.91
CA ARG A 151 -15.37 5.17 -5.13
C ARG A 151 -15.77 5.03 -3.67
N TYR A 152 -14.87 5.39 -2.75
CA TYR A 152 -15.16 5.35 -1.31
C TYR A 152 -16.45 6.09 -0.93
N ARG A 153 -16.72 7.25 -1.54
CA ARG A 153 -17.91 8.05 -1.22
C ARG A 153 -19.23 7.29 -1.42
N MET A 154 -19.25 6.26 -2.28
CA MET A 154 -20.45 5.47 -2.55
C MET A 154 -20.90 4.64 -1.34
N TYR A 155 -20.00 4.25 -0.43
CA TYR A 155 -20.40 3.54 0.80
C TYR A 155 -21.35 4.37 1.69
N TRP A 156 -21.34 5.70 1.55
CA TRP A 156 -22.20 6.62 2.29
C TRP A 156 -23.34 7.23 1.45
N ALA A 157 -23.37 7.01 0.13
CA ALA A 157 -24.37 7.61 -0.74
C ALA A 157 -25.74 6.91 -0.60
N ASN A 158 -26.84 7.67 -0.70
CA ASN A 158 -28.18 7.16 -0.37
C ASN A 158 -28.57 5.86 -1.08
N GLN A 159 -28.24 5.72 -2.38
CA GLN A 159 -28.62 4.56 -3.18
C GLN A 159 -27.69 3.34 -2.99
N THR A 160 -26.46 3.57 -2.54
CA THR A 160 -25.40 2.55 -2.42
C THR A 160 -24.88 2.40 -0.99
N ARG A 161 -25.63 2.95 -0.03
CA ARG A 161 -25.23 3.02 1.37
C ARG A 161 -25.01 1.61 1.89
N MET A 162 -23.84 1.41 2.50
CA MET A 162 -23.51 0.17 3.19
C MET A 162 -23.43 0.45 4.68
N ASP A 163 -24.47 0.06 5.43
CA ASP A 163 -24.60 0.38 6.86
C ASP A 163 -23.42 -0.15 7.70
N THR A 164 -22.86 -1.31 7.34
CA THR A 164 -21.67 -1.88 8.00
C THR A 164 -20.42 -1.02 7.87
N ILE A 165 -20.35 -0.11 6.90
CA ILE A 165 -19.28 0.88 6.75
C ILE A 165 -19.75 2.23 7.29
N ALA A 166 -20.89 2.69 6.81
CA ALA A 166 -21.34 4.05 6.99
C ALA A 166 -21.82 4.37 8.43
N ASN A 167 -22.09 3.34 9.24
CA ASN A 167 -22.37 3.49 10.66
C ASN A 167 -21.11 3.45 11.54
N CYS A 168 -19.98 2.93 11.05
CA CYS A 168 -18.72 2.91 11.81
C CYS A 168 -18.10 4.30 11.95
N MET A 169 -18.13 5.08 10.86
CA MET A 169 -17.51 6.39 10.81
C MET A 169 -18.15 7.26 9.73
N SER A 170 -18.20 8.58 9.96
CA SER A 170 -18.64 9.51 8.91
C SER A 170 -17.65 9.51 7.73
N ARG A 171 -18.17 9.72 6.51
CA ARG A 171 -17.35 9.84 5.29
C ARG A 171 -16.23 10.85 5.45
N ASN A 172 -16.54 12.03 6.00
CA ASN A 172 -15.56 13.10 6.14
C ASN A 172 -14.45 12.71 7.13
N ARG A 173 -14.79 12.00 8.22
CA ARG A 173 -13.78 11.51 9.18
C ARG A 173 -12.90 10.43 8.55
N PHE A 174 -13.49 9.50 7.79
CA PHE A 174 -12.75 8.48 7.04
C PHE A 174 -11.76 9.11 6.05
N GLU A 175 -12.21 10.05 5.21
CA GLU A 175 -11.35 10.76 4.26
C GLU A 175 -10.25 11.57 4.97
N THR A 176 -10.56 12.18 6.12
CA THR A 176 -9.57 12.92 6.92
C THR A 176 -8.50 11.99 7.50
N LEU A 177 -8.88 10.82 8.02
CA LEU A 177 -7.93 9.85 8.53
C LEU A 177 -7.05 9.28 7.41
N LEU A 178 -7.63 8.93 6.26
CA LEU A 178 -6.85 8.45 5.10
C LEU A 178 -5.82 9.47 4.65
N ARG A 179 -6.16 10.76 4.65
CA ARG A 179 -5.23 11.84 4.28
C ARG A 179 -3.99 11.89 5.17
N PHE A 180 -4.15 11.65 6.47
CA PHE A 180 -3.07 11.80 7.45
C PHE A 180 -2.47 10.48 7.92
N LEU A 181 -2.98 9.33 7.48
CA LEU A 181 -2.52 8.01 7.89
C LEU A 181 -1.01 7.85 7.66
N HIS A 182 -0.24 7.72 8.75
CA HIS A 182 1.22 7.64 8.73
C HIS A 182 1.71 6.53 9.67
N PHE A 183 2.88 5.97 9.34
CA PHE A 183 3.46 4.83 10.07
C PHE A 183 4.86 5.12 10.62
N ASN A 184 5.45 6.26 10.29
CA ASN A 184 6.77 6.67 10.76
C ASN A 184 6.94 8.19 10.73
N ASP A 185 7.98 8.67 11.42
CA ASP A 185 8.32 10.08 11.57
C ASP A 185 9.02 10.63 10.32
N ASN A 186 8.28 11.38 9.50
CA ASN A 186 8.82 11.91 8.24
C ASN A 186 10.02 12.86 8.42
N ASP A 187 10.18 13.50 9.59
CA ASP A 187 11.28 14.44 9.84
C ASP A 187 12.63 13.74 9.99
N LYS A 188 12.63 12.42 10.13
CA LYS A 188 13.81 11.58 10.31
C LYS A 188 14.20 10.80 9.06
N VAL A 189 13.54 11.05 7.93
CA VAL A 189 13.85 10.39 6.67
C VAL A 189 15.21 10.86 6.16
N VAL A 190 16.08 9.91 5.83
CA VAL A 190 17.37 10.19 5.17
C VAL A 190 17.15 10.23 3.66
N MET A 191 17.44 11.37 3.03
CA MET A 191 17.22 11.60 1.59
C MET A 191 18.42 11.19 0.72
N ASP A 192 19.63 11.23 1.27
CA ASP A 192 20.83 10.84 0.54
C ASP A 192 20.90 9.31 0.40
N ARG A 193 20.78 8.83 -0.84
CA ARG A 193 20.82 7.41 -1.20
C ARG A 193 22.15 6.72 -0.89
N ASN A 194 23.23 7.48 -0.74
CA ASN A 194 24.54 6.95 -0.41
C ASN A 194 24.78 6.89 1.10
N HIS A 195 23.89 7.45 1.91
CA HIS A 195 23.99 7.40 3.36
C HIS A 195 23.74 5.97 3.87
N PRO A 196 24.51 5.46 4.85
CA PRO A 196 24.36 4.10 5.37
C PRO A 196 22.97 3.83 5.95
N ASP A 197 22.32 4.85 6.51
CA ASP A 197 20.98 4.76 7.07
C ASP A 197 19.85 5.08 6.06
N TYR A 198 20.17 5.21 4.77
CA TYR A 198 19.13 5.36 3.74
C TYR A 198 18.25 4.12 3.71
N ASP A 199 16.96 4.32 3.96
CA ASP A 199 15.98 3.26 3.89
C ASP A 199 14.87 3.61 2.89
N ARG A 200 14.87 2.85 1.78
CA ARG A 200 13.85 2.92 0.73
C ARG A 200 12.41 2.81 1.22
N PHE A 201 12.19 2.00 2.27
CA PHE A 201 10.88 1.73 2.85
C PHE A 201 10.65 2.43 4.18
N TYR A 202 11.47 3.44 4.51
CA TYR A 202 11.46 4.12 5.81
C TYR A 202 10.05 4.44 6.32
N LYS A 203 9.21 5.04 5.44
CA LYS A 203 7.86 5.50 5.80
C LYS A 203 6.92 4.41 6.31
N ILE A 204 7.16 3.16 5.93
CA ILE A 204 6.34 1.99 6.31
C ILE A 204 7.15 0.92 7.06
N ARG A 205 8.43 1.18 7.33
CA ARG A 205 9.35 0.23 7.97
C ARG A 205 8.80 -0.33 9.29
N PRO A 206 8.23 0.48 10.21
CA PRO A 206 7.69 -0.05 11.46
C PRO A 206 6.54 -1.04 11.24
N LEU A 207 5.67 -0.79 10.27
CA LEU A 207 4.55 -1.67 9.93
C LEU A 207 5.07 -3.01 9.35
N ILE A 208 5.95 -2.95 8.36
CA ILE A 208 6.51 -4.15 7.71
C ILE A 208 7.24 -5.00 8.74
N GLU A 209 8.07 -4.38 9.58
CA GLU A 209 8.88 -5.12 10.55
C GLU A 209 8.01 -5.76 11.63
N SER A 210 6.94 -5.09 12.08
CA SER A 210 5.99 -5.67 13.02
C SER A 210 5.29 -6.90 12.43
N ILE A 211 4.83 -6.83 11.18
CA ILE A 211 4.17 -7.97 10.51
C ILE A 211 5.17 -9.10 10.28
N ARG A 212 6.37 -8.78 9.79
CA ARG A 212 7.45 -9.74 9.52
C ARG A 212 7.84 -10.50 10.78
N LYS A 213 7.91 -9.81 11.93
CA LYS A 213 8.20 -10.44 13.21
C LYS A 213 7.19 -11.53 13.53
N THR A 214 5.89 -11.24 13.46
CA THR A 214 4.84 -12.23 13.70
C THR A 214 4.92 -13.39 12.70
N CYS A 215 5.14 -13.12 11.41
CA CYS A 215 5.31 -14.19 10.40
C CYS A 215 6.48 -15.13 10.69
N LEU A 216 7.55 -14.64 11.33
CA LEU A 216 8.73 -15.44 11.67
C LEU A 216 8.56 -16.26 12.95
N GLU A 217 7.53 -15.96 13.76
CA GLU A 217 7.17 -16.75 14.93
C GLU A 217 6.34 -17.99 14.55
N GLU A 218 5.78 -18.03 13.34
CA GLU A 218 5.04 -19.17 12.81
C GLU A 218 5.97 -20.33 12.41
N THR A 219 5.63 -21.54 12.84
CA THR A 219 6.37 -22.76 12.48
C THR A 219 6.12 -23.09 10.99
N PRO A 220 7.15 -23.09 10.13
CA PRO A 220 6.98 -23.36 8.71
C PRO A 220 6.69 -24.85 8.45
N GLY A 221 5.83 -25.14 7.48
CA GLY A 221 5.61 -26.50 6.99
C GLY A 221 6.79 -27.05 6.17
N GLU A 222 6.80 -28.37 5.98
CA GLU A 222 7.82 -29.08 5.18
C GLU A 222 7.86 -28.58 3.72
N LEU A 223 6.69 -28.40 3.11
CA LEU A 223 6.55 -28.04 1.71
C LEU A 223 6.31 -26.54 1.56
N GLN A 224 7.28 -25.84 0.99
CA GLN A 224 7.25 -24.39 0.79
C GLN A 224 7.38 -24.04 -0.69
N SER A 225 6.78 -22.93 -1.07
CA SER A 225 6.91 -22.33 -2.40
C SER A 225 7.34 -20.88 -2.26
N VAL A 226 8.16 -20.42 -3.21
CA VAL A 226 8.66 -19.05 -3.27
C VAL A 226 8.25 -18.49 -4.62
N ASP A 227 7.53 -17.38 -4.60
CA ASP A 227 7.11 -16.66 -5.78
C ASP A 227 7.13 -15.15 -5.52
N GLU A 228 7.03 -14.37 -6.58
CA GLU A 228 6.94 -12.92 -6.52
C GLU A 228 5.47 -12.46 -6.57
N HIS A 229 5.12 -11.51 -5.69
CA HIS A 229 3.82 -10.85 -5.72
C HIS A 229 3.99 -9.39 -6.11
N ILE A 230 3.20 -8.92 -7.08
CA ILE A 230 3.22 -7.55 -7.57
C ILE A 230 1.99 -6.82 -7.04
N ILE A 231 2.21 -5.75 -6.27
CA ILE A 231 1.16 -4.82 -5.87
C ILE A 231 1.11 -3.72 -6.94
N PRO A 232 0.05 -3.66 -7.77
CA PRO A 232 -0.05 -2.63 -8.79
C PRO A 232 -0.16 -1.25 -8.13
N TYR A 233 0.63 -0.29 -8.61
CA TYR A 233 0.60 1.09 -8.14
C TYR A 233 0.84 2.04 -9.31
N LYS A 234 -0.03 3.05 -9.42
CA LYS A 234 0.06 4.10 -10.43
C LYS A 234 0.23 5.44 -9.71
N GLY A 235 1.44 5.98 -9.81
CA GLY A 235 1.82 7.21 -9.13
C GLY A 235 3.34 7.37 -9.08
N ARG A 236 3.81 8.53 -8.64
CA ARG A 236 5.25 8.76 -8.44
C ARG A 236 5.71 8.03 -7.19
N CYS A 237 6.20 6.81 -7.39
CA CYS A 237 6.85 6.07 -6.32
C CYS A 237 8.33 6.39 -6.29
N LYS A 238 8.72 7.44 -5.54
CA LYS A 238 10.11 7.63 -5.13
C LYS A 238 10.44 6.65 -3.98
N MET A 239 10.23 5.36 -4.21
CA MET A 239 10.95 4.33 -3.46
C MET A 239 12.43 4.51 -3.81
#